data_AF-A0A024JU91-F1
#
_entry.id   AF-A0A024JU91-F1
#
_cell.length_a   1.000
_cell.length_b   1.000
_cell.length_c   1.000
_cell.angle_alpha   90.00
_cell.angle_beta   90.00
_cell.angle_gamma   90.00
#
_symmetry.space_group_name_H-M   'P 1'
#
loop_
_entity.id
_entity.type
_entity.pdbx_description
1 polymer ?
#
loop_
_entity_poly.entity_id
_entity_poly.type
_entity_poly.pdbx_seq_one_letter_code
_entity_poly.pdbx_strand_id
1 'polypeptide(L)'
;MSPSELSRMFEDALASTDAWNAVRAADPTLSRRYALSADEWEIVRNNPTPDVLAPLGVPPLLAMWGSFICNPDFERAMSAREYFAATNGEH
;
A
#
# COMPACT_ATOMS: atom_id res chain seq x y z
N MET A 1 -2.60 22.23 4.21
CA MET A 1 -2.67 21.10 5.14
C MET A 1 -1.40 20.30 4.95
N SER A 2 -0.71 19.93 6.03
CA SER A 2 0.42 18.99 5.94
C SER A 2 -0.09 17.63 5.46
N PRO A 3 0.68 16.88 4.64
CA PRO A 3 0.33 15.52 4.25
C PRO A 3 0.16 14.65 5.50
N SER A 4 -0.74 13.67 5.47
CA SER A 4 -0.81 12.65 6.54
C SER A 4 0.50 11.86 6.58
N GLU A 5 0.88 11.33 7.75
CA GLU A 5 2.09 10.51 7.89
C GLU A 5 2.04 9.25 6.99
N LEU A 6 0.83 8.71 6.74
CA LEU A 6 0.61 7.67 5.73
C LEU A 6 1.00 8.15 4.33
N SER A 7 0.62 9.37 3.96
CA SER A 7 0.99 9.93 2.67
C SER A 7 2.51 10.06 2.54
N ARG A 8 3.18 10.58 3.58
CA ARG A 8 4.65 10.66 3.61
C ARG A 8 5.31 9.30 3.47
N MET A 9 4.82 8.29 4.18
CA MET A 9 5.33 6.92 4.09
C MET A 9 5.19 6.33 2.68
N PHE A 10 4.03 6.51 2.03
CA PHE A 10 3.81 5.99 0.68
C PHE A 10 4.58 6.78 -0.39
N GLU A 11 4.74 8.09 -0.22
CA GLU A 11 5.60 8.90 -1.09
C GLU A 11 7.07 8.45 -1.02
N ASP A 12 7.59 8.21 0.19
CA ASP A 12 8.95 7.68 0.38
C ASP A 12 9.10 6.29 -0.25
N ALA A 13 8.09 5.42 -0.11
CA ALA A 13 8.07 4.10 -0.72
C ALA A 13 8.09 4.17 -2.25
N LEU A 14 7.37 5.12 -2.85
CA LEU A 14 7.40 5.34 -4.31
C LEU A 14 8.72 5.92 -4.79
N ALA A 15 9.42 6.67 -3.94
CA ALA A 15 10.70 7.29 -4.27
C ALA A 15 11.91 6.37 -4.09
N SER A 16 11.78 5.25 -3.35
CA SER A 16 12.91 4.37 -3.01
C SER A 16 12.51 2.91 -2.95
N THR A 17 13.24 2.05 -3.66
CA THR A 17 13.05 0.59 -3.61
C THR A 17 13.25 0.02 -2.19
N ASP A 18 14.17 0.58 -1.40
CA ASP A 18 14.38 0.14 -0.02
C ASP A 18 13.18 0.49 0.87
N ALA A 19 12.63 1.70 0.70
CA ALA A 19 11.43 2.13 1.42
C ALA A 19 10.20 1.33 0.98
N TRP A 20 10.07 1.05 -0.32
CA TRP A 20 9.03 0.17 -0.86
C TRP A 20 9.05 -1.19 -0.18
N ASN A 21 10.22 -1.85 -0.17
CA ASN A 21 10.36 -3.17 0.43
C ASN A 21 10.11 -3.15 1.93
N ALA A 22 10.57 -2.10 2.63
CA ALA A 22 10.31 -1.94 4.05
C ALA A 22 8.81 -1.80 4.34
N VAL A 23 8.08 -0.96 3.60
CA VAL A 23 6.62 -0.78 3.78
C VAL A 23 5.87 -2.06 3.45
N ARG A 24 6.23 -2.72 2.34
CA ARG A 24 5.63 -3.99 1.94
C ARG A 24 5.85 -5.11 2.96
N ALA A 25 7.02 -5.15 3.59
CA ALA A 25 7.33 -6.12 4.63
C ALA A 25 6.79 -5.71 6.02
N ALA A 26 6.13 -4.54 6.13
CA ALA A 26 5.76 -3.92 7.40
C ALA A 26 6.93 -3.89 8.40
N ASP A 27 8.11 -3.47 7.93
CA ASP A 27 9.35 -3.50 8.69
C ASP A 27 9.19 -2.75 10.03
N PRO A 28 9.52 -3.37 11.18
CA PRO A 28 9.37 -2.76 12.50
C PRO A 28 10.10 -1.42 12.66
N THR A 29 11.16 -1.18 11.90
CA THR A 29 11.94 0.06 11.93
C THR A 29 11.16 1.27 11.41
N LEU A 30 10.11 1.04 10.60
CA LEU A 30 9.26 2.11 10.10
C LEU A 30 8.50 2.84 11.20
N SER A 31 8.16 2.15 12.30
CA SER A 31 7.53 2.76 13.48
C SER A 31 8.37 3.87 14.12
N ARG A 32 9.68 3.87 13.88
CA ARG A 32 10.60 4.92 14.34
C ARG A 32 10.70 6.10 13.37
N ARG A 33 10.29 5.89 12.11
CA ARG A 33 10.41 6.86 11.01
C ARG A 33 9.10 7.61 10.76
N TYR A 34 7.97 6.96 10.98
CA TYR A 34 6.64 7.50 10.76
C TYR A 34 5.83 7.47 12.04
N ALA A 35 5.23 8.59 12.39
CA ALA A 35 4.42 8.74 13.59
C ALA A 35 2.97 8.28 13.36
N LEU A 36 2.80 7.06 12.83
CA LEU A 36 1.48 6.45 12.63
C LEU A 36 0.90 5.97 13.97
N SER A 37 -0.40 6.12 14.11
CA SER A 37 -1.18 5.52 15.19
C SER A 37 -1.20 3.99 15.11
N ALA A 38 -1.63 3.34 16.19
CA ALA A 38 -1.76 1.87 16.23
C ALA A 38 -2.74 1.37 15.16
N ASP A 39 -3.86 2.07 14.97
CA ASP A 39 -4.90 1.72 14.01
C ASP A 39 -4.40 1.85 12.57
N GLU A 40 -3.67 2.93 12.24
CA GLU A 40 -3.06 3.10 10.92
C GLU A 40 -2.04 2.00 10.63
N TRP A 41 -1.24 1.61 11.62
CA TRP A 41 -0.32 0.49 11.50
C TRP A 41 -1.03 -0.84 11.29
N GLU A 42 -2.18 -1.05 11.93
CA GLU A 42 -3.01 -2.23 11.72
C GLU A 42 -3.58 -2.26 10.29
N ILE A 43 -4.08 -1.12 9.80
CA ILE A 43 -4.57 -0.98 8.42
C ILE A 43 -3.47 -1.32 7.41
N VAL A 44 -2.26 -0.78 7.59
CA VAL A 44 -1.11 -1.05 6.71
C VAL A 44 -0.74 -2.55 6.68
N ARG A 45 -0.83 -3.23 7.83
CA ARG A 45 -0.53 -4.67 7.94
C ARG A 45 -1.63 -5.58 7.41
N ASN A 46 -2.87 -5.10 7.35
CA ASN A 46 -4.04 -5.90 7.01
C ASN A 46 -4.49 -5.70 5.55
N ASN A 47 -3.53 -5.67 4.62
CA ASN A 47 -3.80 -5.64 3.18
C ASN A 47 -4.81 -4.55 2.78
N PRO A 48 -4.51 -3.27 3.03
CA PRO A 48 -5.46 -2.19 2.83
C PRO A 48 -5.86 -2.04 1.36
N THR A 49 -7.07 -1.56 1.14
CA THR A 49 -7.60 -1.20 -0.18
C THR A 49 -7.72 0.32 -0.31
N PRO A 50 -7.86 0.87 -1.54
CA PRO A 50 -7.84 2.32 -1.73
C PRO A 50 -8.99 3.04 -1.01
N ASP A 51 -10.15 2.39 -0.90
CA ASP A 51 -11.33 2.87 -0.18
C ASP A 51 -11.14 2.94 1.34
N VAL A 52 -10.21 2.15 1.90
CA VAL A 52 -9.82 2.20 3.31
C VAL A 52 -8.81 3.32 3.56
N LEU A 53 -7.88 3.55 2.63
CA LEU A 53 -6.82 4.55 2.79
C LEU A 53 -7.27 5.99 2.50
N ALA A 54 -8.18 6.20 1.53
CA ALA A 54 -8.62 7.55 1.14
C ALA A 54 -9.30 8.34 2.29
N PRO A 55 -10.17 7.73 3.13
CA PRO A 55 -10.75 8.40 4.30
C PRO A 55 -9.73 8.84 5.36
N LEU A 56 -8.52 8.25 5.38
CA LEU A 56 -7.42 8.61 6.28
C LEU A 56 -6.64 9.85 5.80
N GLY A 57 -7.17 10.57 4.82
CA GLY A 57 -6.54 11.76 4.25
C GLY A 57 -5.41 11.46 3.28
N VAL A 58 -5.26 10.21 2.83
CA VAL A 58 -4.31 9.84 1.77
C VAL A 58 -4.89 10.24 0.40
N PRO A 59 -4.15 10.99 -0.44
CA PRO A 59 -4.61 11.35 -1.78
C PRO A 59 -5.01 10.11 -2.61
N PRO A 60 -6.06 10.16 -3.45
CA PRO A 60 -6.61 8.96 -4.11
C PRO A 60 -5.60 8.14 -4.93
N LEU A 61 -4.72 8.81 -5.69
CA LEU A 61 -3.68 8.12 -6.46
C LEU A 61 -2.65 7.45 -5.54
N LEU A 62 -2.32 8.11 -4.43
CA LEU A 62 -1.39 7.58 -3.45
C LEU A 62 -2.02 6.43 -2.64
N ALA A 63 -3.32 6.48 -2.37
CA ALA A 63 -4.08 5.39 -1.76
C ALA A 63 -4.07 4.13 -2.66
N MET A 64 -4.19 4.31 -3.98
CA MET A 64 -4.05 3.21 -4.93
C MET A 64 -2.65 2.58 -4.86
N TRP A 65 -1.59 3.39 -4.89
CA TRP A 65 -0.22 2.89 -4.76
C TRP A 65 0.07 2.27 -3.40
N GLY A 66 -0.39 2.88 -2.30
CA GLY A 66 -0.26 2.34 -0.95
C GLY A 66 -0.91 0.97 -0.83
N SER A 67 -2.10 0.80 -1.42
CA SER A 67 -2.76 -0.52 -1.50
C SER A 67 -1.93 -1.50 -2.32
N PHE A 68 -1.40 -1.09 -3.47
CA PHE A 68 -0.55 -1.93 -4.30
C PHE A 68 0.75 -2.37 -3.58
N ILE A 69 1.35 -1.49 -2.78
CA ILE A 69 2.57 -1.78 -2.00
C ILE A 69 2.25 -2.77 -0.88
N CYS A 70 1.18 -2.50 -0.11
CA CYS A 70 0.87 -3.21 1.13
C CYS A 70 0.06 -4.50 0.92
N ASN A 71 -0.65 -4.64 -0.21
CA ASN A 71 -1.56 -5.74 -0.46
C ASN A 71 -1.14 -6.52 -1.73
N PRO A 72 -0.41 -7.65 -1.57
CA PRO A 72 0.00 -8.50 -2.69
C PRO A 72 -1.17 -9.07 -3.49
N ASP A 73 -2.33 -9.28 -2.87
CA ASP A 73 -3.51 -9.79 -3.57
C ASP A 73 -4.15 -8.70 -4.44
N PHE A 74 -4.11 -7.44 -3.99
CA PHE A 74 -4.52 -6.29 -4.80
C PHE A 74 -3.58 -6.09 -6.00
N GLU A 75 -2.26 -6.16 -5.79
CA GLU A 75 -1.28 -6.17 -6.89
C GLU A 75 -1.58 -7.29 -7.89
N ARG A 76 -1.86 -8.49 -7.38
CA ARG A 76 -2.20 -9.66 -8.19
C ARG A 76 -3.44 -9.42 -9.04
N ALA A 77 -4.52 -8.91 -8.44
CA ALA A 77 -5.76 -8.60 -9.14
C ALA A 77 -5.59 -7.55 -10.24
N MET A 78 -4.62 -6.64 -10.08
CA MET A 78 -4.26 -5.63 -11.07
C MET A 78 -3.29 -6.14 -12.15
N SER A 79 -2.80 -7.37 -12.03
CA SER A 79 -1.90 -7.98 -12.99
C SER A 79 -2.65 -8.45 -14.24
N ALA A 80 -2.41 -7.78 -15.37
CA ALA A 80 -2.95 -8.19 -16.67
C ALA A 80 -2.56 -9.64 -17.04
N ARG A 81 -1.36 -10.08 -16.65
CA ARG A 81 -0.91 -11.45 -16.87
C ARG A 81 -1.81 -12.45 -16.14
N GLU A 82 -2.15 -12.17 -14.89
CA GLU A 82 -2.99 -13.08 -14.11
C GLU A 82 -4.44 -13.06 -14.55
N TYR A 83 -4.94 -11.89 -14.96
CA TYR A 83 -6.23 -11.77 -15.62
C TYR A 83 -6.34 -12.71 -16.83
N PHE A 84 -5.36 -12.69 -17.75
CA PHE A 84 -5.38 -13.55 -18.93
C PHE A 84 -5.08 -15.02 -18.63
N ALA A 85 -4.32 -15.33 -17.58
CA ALA A 85 -4.09 -16.71 -17.14
C ALA A 85 -5.37 -17.34 -16.59
N ALA A 86 -6.20 -16.57 -15.86
CA ALA A 86 -7.49 -17.03 -15.37
C ALA A 86 -8.49 -17.27 -16.51
N THR A 87 -8.52 -16.41 -17.54
CA THR A 87 -9.46 -16.56 -18.67
C THR A 87 -9.07 -17.67 -19.66
N ASN A 88 -7.78 -18.03 -19.76
CA ASN A 88 -7.31 -19.08 -20.68
C ASN A 88 -7.46 -20.50 -20.11
N GLY A 89 -7.95 -20.67 -18.87
CA GLY A 89 -8.23 -21.96 -18.25
C GLY A 89 -9.66 -22.48 -18.47
N GLU A 90 -10.54 -21.69 -19.11
CA GLU A 90 -11.97 -22.00 -19.27
C GLU A 90 -12.38 -22.44 -20.71
N HIS A 91 -11.44 -22.96 -21.51
CA HIS A 91 -11.72 -23.46 -22.87
C HIS A 91 -11.36 -24.93 -23.08
#